data_AF-A0A945AAD2-F1
#
_entry.id   AF-A0A945AAD2-F1
#
_cell.length_a   1.000
_cell.length_b   1.000
_cell.length_c   1.000
_cell.angle_alpha   90.00
_cell.angle_beta   90.00
_cell.angle_gamma   90.00
#
_symmetry.space_group_name_H-M   'P 1'
#
loop_
_entity.id
_entity.type
_entity.pdbx_description
1 polymer ?
#
loop_
_entity_poly.entity_id
_entity_poly.type
_entity_poly.pdbx_seq_one_letter_code
_entity_poly.pdbx_strand_id
1 'polypeptide(L)'
;MKGWSKYVWDFESSGSGENQLGRYLSYGSMLIYAGGDPISREASGIEREGWDWSMWPGTTVIRLSHAELDQQIDHRNFSDQTFVGGVSLEERNGVFALKLHDTVHDTSFRATKTVFCFDNMLVCLGSDIGNNDRTHSTVTPLFQATTSAAQSTVVDGNEMQTVPYASEGSVGQATWVMDSVGNGYVIPDGNGLKVRRQVQTPGDFGKEGGGRDTFEVAWIDHGSAPQSASYEYAVLVQASAVDVGKLAAGSEYEVWQQDRQAHIVHHKGLNATGYALFDKSAKPANGVLAKVDLPSLVMTRQVSDGLLLAAADPDYGWNWEIQTPHRYTNVIPNQASIARTLQVTVKGLWELDRAYQHARIVDVGVGGTVVAFTCQDGKAVEVKLVQAVEGDADASRLDFDADGFIGFGDFLRFAGQFGLSDSQVDFDPTFDIDGNGSVGFTDFLVFASGFGKQVGESMDSA
;
A
#
# COMPACT_ATOMS: atom_id res chain seq x y z
N MET A 1 -5.05 -3.55 10.39
CA MET A 1 -5.62 -3.79 9.05
C MET A 1 -5.90 -5.28 8.89
N LYS A 2 -6.99 -5.68 8.23
CA LYS A 2 -7.32 -7.11 8.03
C LYS A 2 -7.82 -7.38 6.61
N GLY A 3 -7.21 -8.37 5.97
CA GLY A 3 -7.63 -8.95 4.71
C GLY A 3 -7.88 -10.45 4.85
N TRP A 4 -8.25 -11.10 3.74
CA TRP A 4 -8.42 -12.54 3.63
C TRP A 4 -7.91 -13.02 2.28
N SER A 5 -7.37 -14.22 2.27
CA SER A 5 -6.60 -14.74 1.14
C SER A 5 -6.90 -16.22 0.95
N LYS A 6 -6.11 -16.83 0.07
CA LYS A 6 -6.03 -18.29 -0.08
C LYS A 6 -5.58 -19.01 1.19
N TYR A 7 -5.04 -18.30 2.18
CA TYR A 7 -4.40 -18.88 3.36
C TYR A 7 -5.05 -18.46 4.68
N VAL A 8 -5.73 -17.31 4.69
CA VAL A 8 -6.37 -16.73 5.87
C VAL A 8 -7.83 -16.48 5.58
N TRP A 9 -8.72 -17.02 6.42
CA TRP A 9 -10.16 -16.92 6.20
C TRP A 9 -10.69 -15.50 6.48
N ASP A 10 -11.83 -15.18 5.88
CA ASP A 10 -12.56 -13.93 6.06
C ASP A 10 -12.95 -13.67 7.53
N PHE A 11 -13.86 -14.47 8.06
CA PHE A 11 -14.36 -14.35 9.42
C PHE A 11 -14.85 -15.72 9.88
N GLU A 12 -15.04 -15.83 11.19
CA GLU A 12 -15.60 -17.01 11.80
C GLU A 12 -16.98 -16.68 12.35
N SER A 13 -18.03 -17.41 11.98
CA SER A 13 -19.34 -17.35 12.62
C SER A 13 -19.80 -18.75 13.02
N SER A 14 -20.70 -18.81 14.00
CA SER A 14 -21.35 -20.06 14.42
C SER A 14 -22.87 -19.97 14.23
N GLY A 15 -23.49 -21.00 13.66
CA GLY A 15 -24.94 -21.10 13.49
C GLY A 15 -25.73 -21.05 14.81
N SER A 16 -25.03 -21.07 15.95
CA SER A 16 -25.56 -20.75 17.29
C SER A 16 -25.66 -19.24 17.61
N GLY A 17 -25.37 -18.37 16.63
CA GLY A 17 -25.61 -16.92 16.72
C GLY A 17 -24.37 -16.07 17.00
N GLU A 18 -23.16 -16.61 16.90
CA GLU A 18 -21.92 -15.82 17.10
C GLU A 18 -21.45 -15.21 15.78
N ASN A 19 -21.03 -13.94 15.83
CA ASN A 19 -20.43 -13.17 14.73
C ASN A 19 -21.19 -13.24 13.39
N GLN A 20 -22.53 -13.26 13.44
CA GLN A 20 -23.39 -13.38 12.25
C GLN A 20 -23.33 -12.18 11.28
N LEU A 21 -22.67 -11.09 11.70
CA LEU A 21 -22.48 -9.87 10.91
C LEU A 21 -21.03 -9.66 10.49
N GLY A 22 -20.19 -10.67 10.69
CA GLY A 22 -18.76 -10.60 10.47
C GLY A 22 -18.34 -10.53 9.00
N ARG A 23 -19.26 -10.61 8.04
CA ARG A 23 -18.99 -10.73 6.59
C ARG A 23 -17.87 -9.82 6.11
N TYR A 24 -17.96 -8.53 6.43
CA TYR A 24 -17.04 -7.53 5.91
C TYR A 24 -15.78 -7.30 6.76
N LEU A 25 -15.57 -8.05 7.85
CA LEU A 25 -14.44 -7.87 8.76
C LEU A 25 -13.06 -7.94 8.06
N SER A 26 -12.96 -8.70 6.96
CA SER A 26 -11.72 -8.87 6.18
C SER A 26 -11.74 -8.24 4.79
N TYR A 27 -12.67 -7.34 4.51
CA TYR A 27 -12.76 -6.66 3.21
C TYR A 27 -11.79 -5.46 3.16
N GLY A 28 -10.63 -5.59 3.83
CA GLY A 28 -9.63 -4.54 4.01
C GLY A 28 -9.92 -3.61 5.19
N SER A 29 -10.46 -4.13 6.30
CA SER A 29 -10.80 -3.29 7.45
C SER A 29 -9.56 -2.65 8.10
N MET A 30 -9.74 -1.43 8.60
CA MET A 30 -8.72 -0.59 9.22
C MET A 30 -9.31 0.11 10.44
N LEU A 31 -9.18 -0.53 11.60
CA LEU A 31 -9.54 0.05 12.90
C LEU A 31 -8.36 0.84 13.48
N ILE A 32 -8.64 2.05 13.98
CA ILE A 32 -7.66 2.92 14.62
C ILE A 32 -7.91 2.90 16.13
N TYR A 33 -6.94 2.40 16.89
CA TYR A 33 -6.95 2.42 18.35
C TYR A 33 -5.96 3.47 18.82
N ALA A 34 -6.45 4.66 19.15
CA ALA A 34 -5.60 5.81 19.45
C ALA A 34 -6.13 6.72 20.56
N GLY A 35 -7.31 6.41 21.13
CA GLY A 35 -7.91 7.19 22.20
C GLY A 35 -7.73 6.56 23.58
N GLY A 36 -7.55 7.41 24.59
CA GLY A 36 -7.47 7.05 26.00
C GLY A 36 -6.04 6.84 26.53
N ASP A 37 -5.90 6.88 27.85
CA ASP A 37 -4.67 6.52 28.58
C ASP A 37 -5.05 5.63 29.78
N PRO A 38 -4.91 4.28 29.68
CA PRO A 38 -4.38 3.54 28.54
C PRO A 38 -5.32 3.55 27.33
N ILE A 39 -4.76 3.29 26.14
CA ILE A 39 -5.54 3.17 24.89
C ILE A 39 -6.61 2.09 25.03
N SER A 40 -7.85 2.40 24.65
CA SER A 40 -8.97 1.45 24.67
C SER A 40 -9.84 1.55 23.42
N ARG A 41 -10.64 0.50 23.20
CA ARG A 41 -11.62 0.43 22.10
C ARG A 41 -12.66 1.56 22.24
N GLU A 42 -13.20 1.71 23.44
CA GLU A 42 -14.25 2.67 23.77
C GLU A 42 -13.76 4.10 23.63
N ALA A 43 -12.56 4.41 24.16
CA ALA A 43 -11.98 5.75 24.03
C ALA A 43 -11.55 6.08 22.58
N SER A 44 -11.42 5.07 21.71
CA SER A 44 -11.20 5.24 20.27
C SER A 44 -12.50 5.33 19.47
N GLY A 45 -13.65 5.48 20.13
CA GLY A 45 -14.96 5.65 19.49
C GLY A 45 -15.57 4.36 18.94
N ILE A 46 -14.96 3.20 19.16
CA ILE A 46 -15.46 1.91 18.64
C ILE A 46 -16.43 1.34 19.69
N GLU A 47 -17.73 1.58 19.53
CA GLU A 47 -18.78 1.00 20.39
C GLU A 47 -19.44 -0.22 19.73
N ARG A 48 -19.96 -1.16 20.51
CA ARG A 48 -20.69 -2.35 20.02
C ARG A 48 -22.17 -2.04 19.87
N GLU A 49 -22.75 -1.36 20.86
CA GLU A 49 -24.17 -1.04 20.87
C GLU A 49 -24.49 0.03 19.82
N GLY A 50 -25.32 -0.32 18.84
CA GLY A 50 -25.70 0.58 17.75
C GLY A 50 -24.68 0.67 16.61
N TRP A 51 -23.59 -0.08 16.66
CA TRP A 51 -22.61 -0.16 15.57
C TRP A 51 -23.22 -0.71 14.29
N ASP A 52 -22.90 -0.08 13.17
CA ASP A 52 -23.24 -0.55 11.84
C ASP A 52 -22.17 -1.52 11.33
N TRP A 53 -22.45 -2.82 11.45
CA TRP A 53 -21.55 -3.91 11.09
C TRP A 53 -21.35 -4.06 9.59
N SER A 54 -22.13 -3.35 8.77
CA SER A 54 -21.90 -3.28 7.33
C SER A 54 -20.89 -2.20 6.95
N MET A 55 -20.43 -1.34 7.88
CA MET A 55 -19.53 -0.19 7.62
C MET A 55 -18.26 -0.23 8.45
N TRP A 56 -17.58 -1.37 8.45
CA TRP A 56 -16.26 -1.45 9.06
C TRP A 56 -15.31 -0.41 8.41
N PRO A 57 -14.68 0.48 9.18
CA PRO A 57 -13.73 1.46 8.66
C PRO A 57 -12.66 0.79 7.78
N GLY A 58 -12.29 1.45 6.68
CA GLY A 58 -11.30 0.99 5.71
C GLY A 58 -11.79 -0.04 4.68
N THR A 59 -12.91 -0.72 4.92
CA THR A 59 -13.40 -1.75 4.00
C THR A 59 -13.88 -1.18 2.66
N THR A 60 -14.05 -2.03 1.65
CA THR A 60 -14.90 -1.71 0.48
C THR A 60 -15.94 -2.82 0.37
N VAL A 61 -17.22 -2.45 0.37
CA VAL A 61 -18.33 -3.39 0.60
C VAL A 61 -19.53 -3.06 -0.30
N ILE A 62 -20.39 -4.04 -0.51
CA ILE A 62 -21.75 -3.82 -0.99
C ILE A 62 -22.59 -3.48 0.24
N ARG A 63 -23.30 -2.35 0.21
CA ARG A 63 -24.05 -1.82 1.35
C ARG A 63 -25.33 -2.60 1.58
N LEU A 64 -25.24 -3.63 2.41
CA LEU A 64 -26.35 -4.47 2.84
C LEU A 64 -26.97 -3.98 4.15
N SER A 65 -28.26 -4.25 4.33
CA SER A 65 -28.86 -4.20 5.66
C SER A 65 -28.28 -5.31 6.53
N HIS A 66 -28.35 -5.09 7.83
CA HIS A 66 -28.02 -6.08 8.85
C HIS A 66 -28.81 -7.40 8.70
N ALA A 67 -30.07 -7.34 8.29
CA ALA A 67 -30.89 -8.53 8.02
C ALA A 67 -30.39 -9.33 6.81
N GLU A 68 -29.78 -8.67 5.82
CA GLU A 68 -29.16 -9.33 4.65
C GLU A 68 -27.75 -9.85 4.96
N LEU A 69 -27.07 -9.25 5.96
CA LEU A 69 -25.80 -9.74 6.47
C LEU A 69 -25.96 -11.00 7.31
N ASP A 70 -26.97 -11.03 8.17
CA ASP A 70 -27.24 -12.13 9.10
C ASP A 70 -27.77 -13.38 8.37
N GLN A 71 -26.89 -14.36 8.18
CA GLN A 71 -27.23 -15.62 7.51
C GLN A 71 -27.48 -16.79 8.48
N GLN A 72 -27.20 -16.63 9.78
CA GLN A 72 -27.32 -17.68 10.80
C GLN A 72 -26.61 -19.00 10.43
N ILE A 73 -25.39 -18.91 9.89
CA ILE A 73 -24.58 -20.07 9.44
C ILE A 73 -23.23 -20.16 10.13
N ASP A 74 -22.66 -21.37 10.14
CA ASP A 74 -21.23 -21.60 10.37
C ASP A 74 -20.44 -21.11 9.15
N HIS A 75 -19.42 -20.28 9.36
CA HIS A 75 -18.68 -19.66 8.25
C HIS A 75 -17.19 -19.59 8.54
N ARG A 76 -16.38 -20.05 7.58
CA ARG A 76 -14.93 -19.78 7.44
C ARG A 76 -14.57 -19.98 5.98
N ASN A 77 -14.43 -18.91 5.20
CA ASN A 77 -14.15 -19.01 3.76
C ASN A 77 -12.82 -18.37 3.40
N PHE A 78 -12.21 -18.85 2.32
CA PHE A 78 -10.95 -18.36 1.78
C PHE A 78 -11.20 -17.72 0.41
N SER A 79 -10.39 -16.71 0.10
CA SER A 79 -10.38 -16.12 -1.24
C SER A 79 -9.47 -16.92 -2.16
N ASP A 80 -9.63 -16.79 -3.48
CA ASP A 80 -8.67 -17.33 -4.45
C ASP A 80 -7.42 -16.45 -4.63
N GLN A 81 -7.34 -15.32 -3.91
CA GLN A 81 -6.24 -14.36 -4.00
C GLN A 81 -5.11 -14.72 -3.03
N THR A 82 -3.86 -14.70 -3.51
CA THR A 82 -2.67 -14.88 -2.67
C THR A 82 -2.05 -13.57 -2.19
N PHE A 83 -2.44 -12.44 -2.80
CA PHE A 83 -1.85 -11.13 -2.53
C PHE A 83 -2.57 -10.40 -1.38
N VAL A 84 -2.27 -10.83 -0.15
CA VAL A 84 -2.68 -10.15 1.08
C VAL A 84 -1.55 -10.19 2.08
N GLY A 85 -1.05 -9.02 2.48
CA GLY A 85 0.09 -8.96 3.40
C GLY A 85 0.63 -7.56 3.57
N GLY A 86 1.81 -7.47 4.17
CA GLY A 86 2.49 -6.21 4.41
C GLY A 86 4.01 -6.29 4.23
N VAL A 87 4.63 -5.12 4.08
CA VAL A 87 6.08 -4.93 4.23
C VAL A 87 6.30 -3.86 5.29
N SER A 88 7.37 -4.01 6.08
CA SER A 88 7.78 -3.01 7.08
C SER A 88 9.21 -2.59 6.79
N LEU A 89 9.48 -1.30 7.00
CA LEU A 89 10.79 -0.69 6.92
C LEU A 89 11.12 -0.05 8.27
N GLU A 90 12.28 -0.36 8.82
CA GLU A 90 12.80 0.13 10.11
C GLU A 90 11.87 -0.14 11.31
N GLU A 91 10.99 -1.16 11.19
CA GLU A 91 9.91 -1.45 12.17
C GLU A 91 9.03 -0.22 12.47
N ARG A 92 8.97 0.75 11.55
CA ARG A 92 8.37 2.06 11.77
C ARG A 92 7.33 2.41 10.72
N ASN A 93 7.68 2.23 9.46
CA ASN A 93 6.81 2.49 8.32
C ASN A 93 6.47 1.20 7.59
N GLY A 94 5.43 1.21 6.75
CA GLY A 94 5.07 0.00 6.02
C GLY A 94 3.98 0.19 4.97
N VAL A 95 3.71 -0.89 4.26
CA VAL A 95 2.60 -0.97 3.30
C VAL A 95 1.80 -2.22 3.62
N PHE A 96 0.48 -2.12 3.63
CA PHE A 96 -0.42 -3.26 3.64
C PHE A 96 -1.23 -3.25 2.34
N ALA A 97 -1.39 -4.40 1.70
CA ALA A 97 -2.19 -4.49 0.49
C ALA A 97 -3.03 -5.77 0.42
N LEU A 98 -4.12 -5.69 -0.33
CA LEU A 98 -5.14 -6.71 -0.48
C LEU A 98 -5.65 -6.67 -1.93
N LYS A 99 -5.58 -7.80 -2.63
CA LYS A 99 -6.48 -8.09 -3.75
C LYS A 99 -7.72 -8.77 -3.20
N LEU A 100 -8.84 -8.05 -3.20
CA LEU A 100 -10.13 -8.54 -2.73
C LEU A 100 -10.84 -9.27 -3.87
N HIS A 101 -11.28 -10.50 -3.59
CA HIS A 101 -12.29 -11.22 -4.35
C HIS A 101 -13.21 -11.92 -3.36
N ASP A 102 -14.48 -11.52 -3.36
CA ASP A 102 -15.55 -12.24 -2.68
C ASP A 102 -15.92 -13.51 -3.44
N THR A 103 -15.45 -14.66 -2.97
CA THR A 103 -15.69 -15.98 -3.60
C THR A 103 -16.99 -16.63 -3.14
N VAL A 104 -17.76 -15.98 -2.26
CA VAL A 104 -18.83 -16.62 -1.48
C VAL A 104 -20.18 -15.97 -1.72
N HIS A 105 -20.28 -14.67 -1.49
CA HIS A 105 -21.55 -13.94 -1.48
C HIS A 105 -21.82 -13.24 -2.81
N ASP A 106 -20.83 -12.53 -3.34
CA ASP A 106 -20.89 -11.97 -4.70
C ASP A 106 -19.58 -12.25 -5.45
N THR A 107 -19.59 -13.34 -6.22
CA THR A 107 -18.43 -13.78 -7.04
C THR A 107 -17.99 -12.80 -8.12
N SER A 108 -18.76 -11.74 -8.39
CA SER A 108 -18.36 -10.66 -9.29
C SER A 108 -17.56 -9.56 -8.57
N PHE A 109 -17.64 -9.48 -7.24
CA PHE A 109 -17.05 -8.38 -6.48
C PHE A 109 -15.53 -8.49 -6.37
N ARG A 110 -14.85 -7.46 -6.87
CA ARG A 110 -13.39 -7.26 -6.79
C ARG A 110 -13.06 -5.85 -6.31
N ALA A 111 -11.89 -5.74 -5.68
CA ALA A 111 -11.20 -4.47 -5.45
C ALA A 111 -9.71 -4.73 -5.21
N THR A 112 -8.87 -3.76 -5.52
CA THR A 112 -7.46 -3.74 -5.11
C THR A 112 -7.29 -2.61 -4.11
N LYS A 113 -6.75 -2.90 -2.92
CA LYS A 113 -6.70 -1.95 -1.80
C LYS A 113 -5.30 -1.91 -1.19
N THR A 114 -4.79 -0.71 -0.94
CA THR A 114 -3.49 -0.51 -0.30
C THR A 114 -3.58 0.57 0.77
N VAL A 115 -2.89 0.36 1.88
CA VAL A 115 -2.67 1.35 2.94
C VAL A 115 -1.17 1.52 3.12
N PHE A 116 -0.68 2.74 2.92
CA PHE A 116 0.70 3.14 3.16
C PHE A 116 0.78 3.81 4.53
N CYS A 117 1.67 3.36 5.39
CA CYS A 117 1.85 3.86 6.76
C CYS A 117 3.17 4.64 6.83
N PHE A 118 3.09 5.95 7.07
CA PHE A 118 4.20 6.89 7.18
C PHE A 118 4.08 7.65 8.50
N ASP A 119 4.81 7.23 9.54
CA ASP A 119 4.69 7.75 10.89
C ASP A 119 3.22 7.77 11.38
N ASN A 120 2.62 8.95 11.57
CA ASN A 120 1.21 9.11 11.97
C ASN A 120 0.25 9.31 10.79
N MET A 121 0.76 9.29 9.55
CA MET A 121 -0.03 9.41 8.33
C MET A 121 -0.29 8.03 7.70
N LEU A 122 -1.55 7.80 7.33
CA LEU A 122 -1.94 6.68 6.48
C LEU A 122 -2.39 7.23 5.13
N VAL A 123 -1.97 6.63 4.02
CA VAL A 123 -2.53 6.92 2.68
C VAL A 123 -3.23 5.68 2.17
N CYS A 124 -4.51 5.80 1.85
CA CYS A 124 -5.38 4.69 1.51
C CYS A 124 -5.81 4.79 0.05
N LEU A 125 -5.40 3.82 -0.77
CA LEU A 125 -5.75 3.74 -2.19
C LEU A 125 -6.65 2.53 -2.44
N GLY A 126 -7.59 2.70 -3.38
CA GLY A 126 -8.42 1.64 -3.93
C GLY A 126 -8.52 1.76 -5.44
N SER A 127 -8.41 0.65 -6.18
CA SER A 127 -8.64 0.62 -7.63
C SER A 127 -9.40 -0.64 -8.03
N ASP A 128 -9.87 -0.67 -9.27
CA ASP A 128 -10.55 -1.82 -9.87
C ASP A 128 -11.75 -2.31 -9.03
N ILE A 129 -12.43 -1.37 -8.37
CA ILE A 129 -13.62 -1.66 -7.56
C ILE A 129 -14.77 -1.94 -8.52
N GLY A 130 -15.32 -3.15 -8.46
CA GLY A 130 -16.44 -3.51 -9.32
C GLY A 130 -17.18 -4.77 -8.89
N ASN A 131 -18.48 -4.80 -9.18
CA ASN A 131 -19.39 -5.94 -9.01
C ASN A 131 -20.60 -5.76 -9.95
N ASN A 132 -21.54 -6.72 -9.92
CA ASN A 132 -22.75 -6.69 -10.75
C ASN A 132 -24.04 -6.46 -9.94
N ASP A 133 -23.95 -6.15 -8.64
CA ASP A 133 -25.10 -5.84 -7.80
C ASP A 133 -25.69 -4.47 -8.18
N ARG A 134 -26.86 -4.49 -8.82
CA ARG A 134 -27.59 -3.27 -9.24
C ARG A 134 -28.55 -2.74 -8.19
N THR A 135 -28.74 -3.48 -7.10
CA THR A 135 -29.71 -3.19 -6.03
C THR A 135 -29.10 -2.38 -4.90
N HIS A 136 -27.84 -2.64 -4.58
CA HIS A 136 -27.13 -2.00 -3.47
C HIS A 136 -26.00 -1.09 -3.96
N SER A 137 -25.72 -0.02 -3.23
CA SER A 137 -24.51 0.78 -3.44
C SER A 137 -23.27 0.04 -2.98
N THR A 138 -22.16 0.23 -3.69
CA THR A 138 -20.82 -0.16 -3.22
C THR A 138 -20.20 1.04 -2.50
N VAL A 139 -19.66 0.84 -1.30
CA VAL A 139 -19.16 1.94 -0.46
C VAL A 139 -17.79 1.60 0.14
N THR A 140 -17.02 2.63 0.47
CA THR A 140 -15.78 2.52 1.26
C THR A 140 -15.90 3.39 2.52
N PRO A 141 -16.18 2.81 3.69
CA PRO A 141 -16.23 3.54 4.95
C PRO A 141 -14.85 4.08 5.33
N LEU A 142 -14.78 5.37 5.64
CA LEU A 142 -13.57 6.03 6.14
C LEU A 142 -13.46 5.83 7.66
N PHE A 143 -14.55 6.14 8.37
CA PHE A 143 -14.68 5.94 9.80
C PHE A 143 -16.14 5.76 10.22
N GLN A 144 -16.29 5.18 11.40
CA GLN A 144 -17.51 5.14 12.18
C GLN A 144 -17.07 5.25 13.65
N ALA A 145 -17.61 6.21 14.38
CA ALA A 145 -17.28 6.42 15.79
C ALA A 145 -18.51 6.84 16.58
N THR A 146 -18.62 6.36 17.82
CA THR A 146 -19.58 6.94 18.78
C THR A 146 -19.12 8.34 19.17
N THR A 147 -20.06 9.26 19.37
CA THR A 147 -19.79 10.65 19.69
C THR A 147 -20.85 11.21 20.64
N SER A 148 -20.44 12.13 21.52
CA SER A 148 -21.35 12.81 22.44
C SER A 148 -21.79 14.18 21.92
N ALA A 149 -22.82 14.76 22.55
CA ALA A 149 -23.26 16.13 22.26
C ALA A 149 -22.20 17.20 22.59
N ALA A 150 -21.17 16.87 23.38
CA ALA A 150 -20.09 17.78 23.74
C ALA A 150 -18.93 17.78 22.74
N GLN A 151 -18.88 16.79 21.83
CA GLN A 151 -17.80 16.68 20.85
C GLN A 151 -18.28 17.08 19.45
N SER A 152 -17.37 17.62 18.66
CA SER A 152 -17.62 18.09 17.30
C SER A 152 -17.00 17.15 16.28
N THR A 153 -17.71 16.87 15.19
CA THR A 153 -17.10 16.43 13.93
C THR A 153 -16.66 17.70 13.20
N VAL A 154 -15.45 17.77 12.66
CA VAL A 154 -15.01 18.94 11.90
C VAL A 154 -15.12 18.66 10.42
N VAL A 155 -15.70 19.58 9.63
CA VAL A 155 -15.76 19.49 8.17
C VAL A 155 -15.22 20.78 7.58
N ASP A 156 -14.10 20.70 6.86
CA ASP A 156 -13.38 21.84 6.27
C ASP A 156 -13.18 23.00 7.28
N GLY A 157 -12.77 22.66 8.50
CA GLY A 157 -12.51 23.61 9.59
C GLY A 157 -13.74 24.07 10.37
N ASN A 158 -14.94 23.65 9.98
CA ASN A 158 -16.18 24.00 10.66
C ASN A 158 -16.60 22.90 11.62
N GLU A 159 -16.84 23.24 12.89
CA GLU A 159 -17.33 22.31 13.90
C GLU A 159 -18.83 22.03 13.76
N MET A 160 -19.19 20.75 13.71
CA MET A 160 -20.56 20.27 13.57
C MET A 160 -20.94 19.47 14.82
N GLN A 161 -21.98 19.90 15.54
CA GLN A 161 -22.50 19.21 16.73
C GLN A 161 -23.95 18.72 16.58
N THR A 162 -24.67 19.22 15.57
CA THR A 162 -26.09 18.93 15.37
C THR A 162 -26.34 17.46 15.01
N VAL A 163 -27.44 16.91 15.52
CA VAL A 163 -27.94 15.56 15.17
C VAL A 163 -29.43 15.68 14.78
N PRO A 164 -29.84 15.28 13.56
CA PRO A 164 -29.00 14.74 12.50
C PRO A 164 -28.15 15.84 11.83
N TYR A 165 -26.99 15.44 11.32
CA TYR A 165 -26.16 16.23 10.41
C TYR A 165 -25.85 15.43 9.16
N ALA A 166 -25.79 16.12 8.02
CA ALA A 166 -25.41 15.54 6.74
C ALA A 166 -24.60 16.55 5.92
N SER A 167 -23.50 16.07 5.33
CA SER A 167 -22.73 16.77 4.32
C SER A 167 -22.27 15.81 3.23
N GLU A 168 -22.01 16.35 2.05
CA GLU A 168 -21.53 15.60 0.89
C GLU A 168 -20.38 16.36 0.25
N GLY A 169 -19.36 15.63 -0.20
CA GLY A 169 -18.25 16.19 -0.95
C GLY A 169 -18.65 16.50 -2.40
N SER A 170 -17.80 17.25 -3.09
CA SER A 170 -18.02 17.64 -4.48
C SER A 170 -16.91 17.10 -5.38
N VAL A 171 -17.28 16.74 -6.61
CA VAL A 171 -16.35 16.23 -7.63
C VAL A 171 -15.21 17.22 -7.87
N GLY A 172 -13.97 16.72 -7.80
CA GLY A 172 -12.76 17.49 -8.04
C GLY A 172 -12.44 18.51 -6.96
N GLN A 173 -13.14 18.50 -5.83
CA GLN A 173 -12.87 19.38 -4.69
C GLN A 173 -12.33 18.56 -3.53
N ALA A 174 -11.17 18.97 -3.02
CA ALA A 174 -10.64 18.40 -1.79
C ALA A 174 -11.59 18.73 -0.62
N THR A 175 -11.85 17.74 0.22
CA THR A 175 -12.62 17.87 1.46
C THR A 175 -11.84 17.20 2.57
N TRP A 176 -11.81 17.79 3.76
CA TRP A 176 -11.29 17.10 4.93
C TRP A 176 -12.27 17.10 6.09
N VAL A 177 -12.21 16.00 6.85
CA VAL A 177 -13.10 15.71 7.96
C VAL A 177 -12.25 15.32 9.15
N MET A 178 -12.61 15.72 10.36
CA MET A 178 -12.08 15.09 11.58
C MET A 178 -13.20 14.44 12.35
N ASP A 179 -12.94 13.21 12.78
CA ASP A 179 -13.77 12.57 13.78
C ASP A 179 -13.61 13.24 15.15
N SER A 180 -14.55 12.96 16.03
CA SER A 180 -14.63 13.49 17.39
C SER A 180 -13.65 12.85 18.38
N VAL A 181 -12.89 11.84 17.93
CA VAL A 181 -11.86 11.14 18.73
C VAL A 181 -10.44 11.50 18.31
N GLY A 182 -10.26 12.41 17.35
CA GLY A 182 -8.99 13.09 17.05
C GLY A 182 -8.31 12.67 15.74
N ASN A 183 -8.93 11.86 14.88
CA ASN A 183 -8.35 11.47 13.60
C ASN A 183 -8.87 12.38 12.47
N GLY A 184 -7.96 12.86 11.64
CA GLY A 184 -8.28 13.65 10.45
C GLY A 184 -8.21 12.83 9.18
N TYR A 185 -9.11 13.12 8.25
CA TYR A 185 -9.28 12.44 6.97
C TYR A 185 -9.24 13.48 5.86
N VAL A 186 -8.33 13.35 4.91
CA VAL A 186 -8.22 14.25 3.75
C VAL A 186 -8.59 13.44 2.51
N ILE A 187 -9.56 13.95 1.76
CA ILE A 187 -10.09 13.31 0.55
C ILE A 187 -9.80 14.29 -0.60
N PRO A 188 -8.78 14.03 -1.45
CA PRO A 188 -8.40 14.95 -2.52
C PRO A 188 -9.48 15.19 -3.58
N ASP A 189 -10.36 14.21 -3.80
CA ASP A 189 -11.57 14.32 -4.62
C ASP A 189 -12.79 13.90 -3.81
N GLY A 190 -13.60 14.86 -3.38
CA GLY A 190 -14.81 14.66 -2.58
C GLY A 190 -15.96 13.96 -3.31
N ASN A 191 -15.78 13.50 -4.56
CA ASN A 191 -16.80 12.73 -5.27
C ASN A 191 -17.29 11.52 -4.45
N GLY A 192 -18.61 11.45 -4.23
CA GLY A 192 -19.24 10.36 -3.48
C GLY A 192 -19.00 10.39 -1.97
N LEU A 193 -18.21 11.34 -1.43
CA LEU A 193 -18.01 11.48 0.01
C LEU A 193 -19.33 11.85 0.68
N LYS A 194 -19.69 11.11 1.73
CA LYS A 194 -20.83 11.39 2.60
C LYS A 194 -20.35 11.42 4.04
N VAL A 195 -20.78 12.43 4.80
CA VAL A 195 -20.54 12.58 6.23
C VAL A 195 -21.88 12.69 6.95
N ARG A 196 -22.08 11.94 8.03
CA ARG A 196 -23.31 11.95 8.81
C ARG A 196 -23.02 11.99 10.30
N ARG A 197 -23.87 12.70 11.05
CA ARG A 197 -24.08 12.45 12.49
C ARG A 197 -25.52 11.99 12.68
N GLN A 198 -25.73 10.85 13.31
CA GLN A 198 -27.05 10.24 13.44
C GLN A 198 -27.15 9.34 14.67
N VAL A 199 -28.35 9.19 15.20
CA VAL A 199 -28.63 8.15 16.20
C VAL A 199 -28.72 6.82 15.48
N GLN A 200 -27.92 5.83 15.89
CA GLN A 200 -28.02 4.46 15.41
C GLN A 200 -28.69 3.60 16.48
N THR A 201 -29.68 2.82 16.05
CA THR A 201 -30.40 1.86 16.91
C THR A 201 -29.90 0.45 16.63
N PRO A 202 -29.70 -0.39 17.66
CA PRO A 202 -29.48 -1.84 17.49
C PRO A 202 -30.66 -2.58 16.83
N GLY A 203 -31.77 -1.89 16.55
CA GLY A 203 -33.08 -2.44 16.15
C GLY A 203 -33.17 -3.11 14.78
N ASP A 204 -32.08 -3.24 14.03
CA ASP A 204 -32.01 -4.21 12.93
C ASP A 204 -31.85 -5.68 13.44
N PHE A 205 -31.92 -5.92 14.76
CA PHE A 205 -31.52 -7.21 15.37
C PHE A 205 -32.49 -7.90 16.32
N GLY A 206 -33.78 -7.55 16.38
CA GLY A 206 -34.77 -8.39 17.10
C GLY A 206 -34.49 -8.68 18.59
N LYS A 207 -33.46 -8.10 19.22
CA LYS A 207 -33.21 -8.15 20.66
C LYS A 207 -33.74 -6.87 21.28
N GLU A 208 -34.83 -7.00 22.03
CA GLU A 208 -35.29 -5.94 22.92
C GLU A 208 -34.21 -5.65 23.97
N GLY A 209 -33.72 -4.40 24.03
CA GLY A 209 -32.84 -3.93 25.11
C GLY A 209 -31.47 -3.37 24.73
N GLY A 210 -31.09 -3.32 23.43
CA GLY A 210 -29.84 -2.67 23.00
C GLY A 210 -29.88 -1.13 23.09
N GLY A 211 -28.76 -0.52 23.47
CA GLY A 211 -28.63 0.93 23.66
C GLY A 211 -28.64 1.73 22.35
N ARG A 212 -29.26 2.92 22.35
CA ARG A 212 -29.13 3.91 21.27
C ARG A 212 -27.90 4.76 21.53
N ASP A 213 -27.08 4.98 20.51
CA ASP A 213 -25.99 5.95 20.61
C ASP A 213 -25.92 6.84 19.38
N THR A 214 -25.26 7.99 19.52
CA THR A 214 -25.01 8.90 18.41
C THR A 214 -23.69 8.52 17.76
N PHE A 215 -23.74 8.26 16.45
CA PHE A 215 -22.56 7.96 15.66
C PHE A 215 -22.30 9.07 14.66
N GLU A 216 -21.02 9.28 14.40
CA GLU A 216 -20.52 9.97 13.23
C GLU A 216 -19.95 8.93 12.26
N VAL A 217 -20.26 9.08 10.98
CA VAL A 217 -19.88 8.13 9.93
C VAL A 217 -19.49 8.91 8.70
N ALA A 218 -18.38 8.53 8.08
CA ALA A 218 -18.01 9.03 6.77
C ALA A 218 -17.66 7.88 5.82
N TRP A 219 -18.06 7.98 4.56
CA TRP A 219 -17.77 6.98 3.54
C TRP A 219 -17.77 7.58 2.14
N ILE A 220 -17.13 6.88 1.21
CA ILE A 220 -17.18 7.17 -0.23
C ILE A 220 -18.18 6.21 -0.87
N ASP A 221 -19.16 6.74 -1.59
CA ASP A 221 -20.19 5.99 -2.34
C ASP A 221 -19.79 5.85 -3.81
N HIS A 222 -19.57 4.60 -4.24
CA HIS A 222 -19.17 4.25 -5.61
C HIS A 222 -20.39 3.98 -6.52
N GLY A 223 -21.61 4.09 -6.00
CA GLY A 223 -22.84 3.73 -6.70
C GLY A 223 -23.07 2.21 -6.79
N SER A 224 -24.13 1.80 -7.48
CA SER A 224 -24.43 0.38 -7.72
C SER A 224 -23.70 -0.17 -8.95
N ALA A 225 -23.30 -1.43 -8.89
CA ALA A 225 -22.53 -2.14 -9.92
C ALA A 225 -21.40 -1.29 -10.55
N PRO A 226 -20.48 -0.72 -9.74
CA PRO A 226 -19.40 0.11 -10.27
C PRO A 226 -18.52 -0.68 -11.24
N GLN A 227 -17.90 0.04 -12.18
CA GLN A 227 -16.94 -0.53 -13.13
C GLN A 227 -15.62 0.20 -12.99
N SER A 228 -14.63 -0.50 -12.40
CA SER A 228 -13.28 0.04 -12.18
C SER A 228 -13.27 1.36 -11.39
N ALA A 229 -14.14 1.49 -10.37
CA ALA A 229 -14.10 2.63 -9.48
C ALA A 229 -12.83 2.64 -8.63
N SER A 230 -12.49 3.79 -8.07
CA SER A 230 -11.32 4.02 -7.24
C SER A 230 -11.62 4.97 -6.09
N TYR A 231 -10.74 5.00 -5.09
CA TYR A 231 -10.74 6.03 -4.06
C TYR A 231 -9.31 6.39 -3.67
N GLU A 232 -9.14 7.59 -3.14
CA GLU A 232 -7.95 8.05 -2.44
C GLU A 232 -8.39 8.83 -1.21
N TYR A 233 -7.78 8.53 -0.06
CA TYR A 233 -7.84 9.40 1.12
C TYR A 233 -6.61 9.20 1.99
N ALA A 234 -6.23 10.24 2.71
CA ALA A 234 -5.21 10.17 3.75
C ALA A 234 -5.84 10.30 5.14
N VAL A 235 -5.20 9.71 6.14
CA VAL A 235 -5.58 9.79 7.55
C VAL A 235 -4.40 10.33 8.34
N LEU A 236 -4.62 11.36 9.17
CA LEU A 236 -3.70 11.76 10.22
C LEU A 236 -4.26 11.30 11.57
N VAL A 237 -3.56 10.36 12.21
CA VAL A 237 -3.97 9.80 13.50
C VAL A 237 -3.64 10.79 14.61
N GLN A 238 -4.62 11.10 15.47
CA GLN A 238 -4.48 12.00 16.62
C GLN A 238 -3.84 13.36 16.27
N ALA A 239 -4.40 14.04 15.26
CA ALA A 239 -3.86 15.28 14.73
C ALA A 239 -4.73 16.51 15.07
N SER A 240 -4.15 17.70 14.94
CA SER A 240 -4.89 18.95 15.09
C SER A 240 -5.60 19.34 13.79
N ALA A 241 -6.70 20.09 13.88
CA ALA A 241 -7.38 20.67 12.71
C ALA A 241 -6.45 21.52 11.84
N VAL A 242 -5.44 22.14 12.45
CA VAL A 242 -4.43 22.91 11.73
C VAL A 242 -3.57 22.00 10.86
N ASP A 243 -3.14 20.85 11.37
CA ASP A 243 -2.27 19.94 10.61
C ASP A 243 -3.04 19.20 9.53
N VAL A 244 -4.30 18.82 9.78
CA VAL A 244 -5.19 18.25 8.76
C VAL A 244 -5.46 19.26 7.64
N GLY A 245 -5.71 20.53 8.00
CA GLY A 245 -5.86 21.60 7.02
C GLY A 245 -4.59 21.85 6.19
N LYS A 246 -3.39 21.72 6.78
CA LYS A 246 -2.11 21.81 6.03
C LYS A 246 -1.96 20.65 5.05
N LEU A 247 -2.26 19.42 5.48
CA LEU A 247 -2.22 18.26 4.59
C LEU A 247 -3.19 18.44 3.41
N ALA A 248 -4.41 18.91 3.66
CA ALA A 248 -5.41 19.18 2.62
C ALA A 248 -5.01 20.29 1.63
N ALA A 249 -4.21 21.26 2.06
CA ALA A 249 -3.72 22.35 1.20
C ALA A 249 -2.36 22.06 0.55
N GLY A 250 -1.65 21.06 1.06
CA GLY A 250 -0.28 20.72 0.68
C GLY A 250 -0.19 19.49 -0.21
N SER A 251 1.03 19.03 -0.39
CA SER A 251 1.32 17.73 -1.01
C SER A 251 2.39 17.07 -0.15
N GLU A 252 2.06 16.57 1.03
CA GLU A 252 3.06 15.87 1.86
C GLU A 252 3.43 14.50 1.25
N TYR A 253 2.50 13.90 0.52
CA TYR A 253 2.69 12.70 -0.29
C TYR A 253 2.29 12.93 -1.74
N GLU A 254 2.69 12.00 -2.62
CA GLU A 254 2.34 11.93 -4.03
C GLU A 254 1.93 10.50 -4.39
N VAL A 255 0.80 10.35 -5.08
CA VAL A 255 0.41 9.09 -5.71
C VAL A 255 1.10 9.02 -7.08
N TRP A 256 2.11 8.17 -7.21
CA TRP A 256 2.81 7.97 -8.48
C TRP A 256 2.11 6.96 -9.39
N GLN A 257 1.37 6.00 -8.81
CA GLN A 257 0.60 5.03 -9.57
C GLN A 257 -0.57 4.50 -8.75
N GLN A 258 -1.73 4.33 -9.40
CA GLN A 258 -2.93 3.73 -8.81
C GLN A 258 -3.72 3.00 -9.90
N ASP A 259 -3.31 1.77 -10.19
CA ASP A 259 -3.97 0.94 -11.19
C ASP A 259 -3.85 -0.56 -10.85
N ARG A 260 -4.34 -1.40 -11.76
CA ARG A 260 -4.31 -2.87 -11.63
C ARG A 260 -2.92 -3.50 -11.52
N GLN A 261 -1.86 -2.78 -11.92
CA GLN A 261 -0.49 -3.27 -11.88
C GLN A 261 0.19 -2.88 -10.57
N ALA A 262 0.01 -1.65 -10.11
CA ALA A 262 0.61 -1.21 -8.86
C ALA A 262 -0.12 -0.03 -8.21
N HIS A 263 0.02 0.04 -6.88
CA HIS A 263 -0.22 1.24 -6.09
C HIS A 263 1.12 1.74 -5.55
N ILE A 264 1.47 3.00 -5.78
CA ILE A 264 2.76 3.59 -5.40
C ILE A 264 2.55 4.97 -4.82
N VAL A 265 3.04 5.17 -3.59
CA VAL A 265 2.96 6.45 -2.87
C VAL A 265 4.33 6.85 -2.36
N HIS A 266 4.71 8.09 -2.65
CA HIS A 266 5.94 8.72 -2.15
C HIS A 266 5.61 9.76 -1.09
N HIS A 267 6.22 9.66 0.08
CA HIS A 267 6.13 10.65 1.14
C HIS A 267 7.36 11.57 1.11
N LYS A 268 7.17 12.83 0.73
CA LYS A 268 8.27 13.76 0.42
C LYS A 268 9.13 14.09 1.63
N GLY A 269 8.50 14.34 2.79
CA GLY A 269 9.23 14.70 4.01
C GLY A 269 10.11 13.59 4.58
N LEU A 270 9.76 12.32 4.34
CA LEU A 270 10.51 11.15 4.81
C LEU A 270 11.48 10.62 3.76
N ASN A 271 11.37 11.12 2.53
CA ASN A 271 12.00 10.57 1.33
C ASN A 271 11.81 9.05 1.23
N ALA A 272 10.59 8.60 1.50
CA ALA A 272 10.20 7.19 1.55
C ALA A 272 9.11 6.90 0.51
N THR A 273 9.19 5.75 -0.14
CA THR A 273 8.22 5.31 -1.14
C THR A 273 7.76 3.91 -0.82
N GLY A 274 6.44 3.71 -0.78
CA GLY A 274 5.84 2.39 -0.70
C GLY A 274 5.37 1.93 -2.08
N TYR A 275 5.54 0.64 -2.36
CA TYR A 275 5.17 -0.01 -3.60
C TYR A 275 4.37 -1.28 -3.29
N ALA A 276 3.12 -1.33 -3.73
CA ALA A 276 2.35 -2.57 -3.82
C ALA A 276 2.25 -2.97 -5.30
N LEU A 277 2.97 -4.03 -5.68
CA LEU A 277 3.14 -4.44 -7.08
C LEU A 277 2.36 -5.74 -7.29
N PHE A 278 1.18 -5.62 -7.89
CA PHE A 278 0.22 -6.72 -8.06
C PHE A 278 0.51 -7.62 -9.26
N ASP A 279 1.36 -7.15 -10.19
CA ASP A 279 1.77 -7.86 -11.39
C ASP A 279 3.29 -7.68 -11.61
N LYS A 280 3.99 -8.74 -12.02
CA LYS A 280 5.43 -8.68 -12.38
C LYS A 280 5.69 -7.82 -13.63
N SER A 281 4.66 -7.52 -14.41
CA SER A 281 4.74 -6.56 -15.52
C SER A 281 4.88 -5.13 -15.05
N ALA A 282 4.59 -4.82 -13.77
CA ALA A 282 4.71 -3.48 -13.23
C ALA A 282 6.10 -2.89 -13.49
N LYS A 283 6.11 -1.69 -14.07
CA LYS A 283 7.30 -0.85 -14.33
C LYS A 283 7.05 0.51 -13.70
N PRO A 284 7.39 0.70 -12.41
CA PRO A 284 7.32 2.01 -11.79
C PRO A 284 8.06 3.05 -12.62
N ALA A 285 7.37 4.12 -13.03
CA ALA A 285 7.99 5.20 -13.78
C ALA A 285 8.88 6.07 -12.88
N ASN A 286 8.44 6.28 -11.64
CA ASN A 286 9.07 7.16 -10.66
C ASN A 286 9.80 6.39 -9.55
N GLY A 287 10.81 7.05 -8.98
CA GLY A 287 11.63 6.53 -7.87
C GLY A 287 12.72 5.55 -8.30
N VAL A 288 13.34 4.93 -7.29
CA VAL A 288 14.52 4.07 -7.46
C VAL A 288 14.19 2.65 -7.87
N LEU A 289 12.93 2.21 -7.73
CA LEU A 289 12.54 0.84 -8.07
C LEU A 289 12.29 0.72 -9.58
N ALA A 290 12.97 -0.20 -10.27
CA ALA A 290 12.79 -0.41 -11.70
C ALA A 290 11.79 -1.54 -12.02
N LYS A 291 11.92 -2.70 -11.37
CA LYS A 291 11.04 -3.86 -11.57
C LYS A 291 11.19 -4.90 -10.46
N VAL A 292 10.24 -5.82 -10.44
CA VAL A 292 10.26 -7.06 -9.65
C VAL A 292 9.97 -8.27 -10.55
N ASP A 293 10.41 -9.47 -10.17
CA ASP A 293 10.13 -10.71 -10.92
C ASP A 293 8.92 -11.49 -10.40
N LEU A 294 8.43 -11.16 -9.21
CA LEU A 294 7.21 -11.66 -8.58
C LEU A 294 6.34 -10.49 -8.11
N PRO A 295 4.99 -10.63 -8.04
CA PRO A 295 4.16 -9.70 -7.30
C PRO A 295 4.65 -9.59 -5.85
N SER A 296 4.86 -8.37 -5.38
CA SER A 296 5.50 -8.15 -4.08
C SER A 296 5.13 -6.80 -3.48
N LEU A 297 5.44 -6.65 -2.20
CA LEU A 297 5.43 -5.38 -1.49
C LEU A 297 6.87 -4.93 -1.32
N VAL A 298 7.17 -3.67 -1.65
CA VAL A 298 8.49 -3.07 -1.50
C VAL A 298 8.33 -1.72 -0.82
N MET A 299 9.28 -1.36 0.05
CA MET A 299 9.37 -0.02 0.60
C MET A 299 10.82 0.46 0.55
N THR A 300 11.02 1.70 0.13
CA THR A 300 12.34 2.31 0.04
C THR A 300 12.40 3.60 0.83
N ARG A 301 13.55 3.92 1.42
CA ARG A 301 13.81 5.24 2.00
C ARG A 301 15.23 5.69 1.71
N GLN A 302 15.36 6.83 1.06
CA GLN A 302 16.67 7.43 0.82
C GLN A 302 17.20 8.04 2.12
N VAL A 303 18.43 7.69 2.47
CA VAL A 303 19.17 8.24 3.61
C VAL A 303 20.43 8.94 3.12
N SER A 304 21.12 9.66 4.02
CA SER A 304 22.27 10.49 3.66
C SER A 304 23.43 9.70 3.02
N ASP A 305 23.57 8.42 3.38
CA ASP A 305 24.67 7.56 2.99
C ASP A 305 24.21 6.30 2.24
N GLY A 306 22.99 6.31 1.68
CA GLY A 306 22.49 5.16 0.94
C GLY A 306 20.98 5.08 0.81
N LEU A 307 20.49 3.87 0.56
CA LEU A 307 19.09 3.55 0.36
C LEU A 307 18.70 2.39 1.27
N LEU A 308 17.69 2.59 2.11
CA LEU A 308 17.03 1.49 2.81
C LEU A 308 16.01 0.86 1.89
N LEU A 309 15.99 -0.47 1.82
CA LEU A 309 15.13 -1.26 0.95
C LEU A 309 14.57 -2.44 1.74
N ALA A 310 13.25 -2.52 1.85
CA ALA A 310 12.54 -3.67 2.39
C ALA A 310 11.66 -4.31 1.30
N ALA A 311 11.61 -5.64 1.28
CA ALA A 311 10.78 -6.40 0.35
C ALA A 311 10.08 -7.57 1.05
N ALA A 312 8.84 -7.87 0.62
CA ALA A 312 8.05 -9.00 1.08
C ALA A 312 7.26 -9.63 -0.08
N ASP A 313 7.21 -10.96 -0.12
CA ASP A 313 6.28 -11.73 -0.94
C ASP A 313 5.07 -12.11 -0.07
N PRO A 314 3.87 -11.56 -0.29
CA PRO A 314 2.70 -11.88 0.52
C PRO A 314 2.16 -13.31 0.32
N ASP A 315 2.64 -14.02 -0.71
CA ASP A 315 2.14 -15.34 -1.06
C ASP A 315 2.94 -16.47 -0.39
N TYR A 316 2.25 -17.29 0.41
CA TYR A 316 2.86 -18.40 1.17
C TYR A 316 3.31 -19.58 0.31
N GLY A 317 2.98 -19.58 -0.99
CA GLY A 317 3.41 -20.59 -1.96
C GLY A 317 2.68 -21.93 -1.84
N TRP A 318 1.60 -22.03 -1.06
CA TRP A 318 0.89 -23.31 -0.91
C TRP A 318 0.11 -23.67 -2.17
N ASN A 319 0.44 -24.83 -2.71
CA ASN A 319 -0.28 -25.44 -3.82
C ASN A 319 -1.43 -26.33 -3.30
N TRP A 320 -2.43 -25.70 -2.67
CA TRP A 320 -3.69 -26.36 -2.31
C TRP A 320 -4.85 -25.81 -3.15
N GLU A 321 -5.81 -26.66 -3.47
CA GLU A 321 -7.03 -26.25 -4.15
C GLU A 321 -8.09 -25.89 -3.14
N ILE A 322 -8.64 -24.69 -3.32
CA ILE A 322 -9.81 -24.25 -2.62
C ILE A 322 -11.03 -24.99 -3.20
N GLN A 323 -11.72 -25.80 -2.40
CA GLN A 323 -12.94 -26.49 -2.84
C GLN A 323 -14.15 -25.56 -2.71
N THR A 324 -14.95 -25.39 -3.77
CA THR A 324 -16.15 -24.53 -3.77
C THR A 324 -17.44 -25.36 -3.76
N PRO A 325 -18.42 -25.09 -2.86
CA PRO A 325 -18.32 -24.24 -1.67
C PRO A 325 -17.42 -24.87 -0.61
N HIS A 326 -16.73 -24.06 0.18
CA HIS A 326 -15.82 -24.59 1.19
C HIS A 326 -16.65 -25.30 2.25
N ARG A 327 -16.43 -26.60 2.39
CA ARG A 327 -16.95 -27.35 3.51
C ARG A 327 -15.88 -27.31 4.60
N TYR A 328 -16.27 -26.78 5.76
CA TYR A 328 -15.56 -26.73 7.04
C TYR A 328 -14.87 -28.06 7.45
N THR A 329 -15.15 -29.17 6.74
CA THR A 329 -14.73 -30.54 7.06
C THR A 329 -13.30 -30.89 6.66
N ASN A 330 -12.61 -30.09 5.84
CA ASN A 330 -11.25 -30.40 5.40
C ASN A 330 -10.24 -29.54 6.15
N VAL A 331 -9.49 -30.19 7.03
CA VAL A 331 -8.36 -29.68 7.80
C VAL A 331 -7.54 -28.72 6.94
N ILE A 332 -7.44 -27.44 7.33
CA ILE A 332 -6.44 -26.52 6.78
C ILE A 332 -5.11 -27.25 6.91
N PRO A 333 -4.43 -27.59 5.81
CA PRO A 333 -3.20 -28.37 5.89
C PRO A 333 -2.25 -27.63 6.84
N ASN A 334 -1.80 -28.32 7.89
CA ASN A 334 -0.73 -27.79 8.73
C ASN A 334 0.57 -27.87 7.92
N GLN A 335 0.77 -26.89 7.06
CA GLN A 335 1.83 -26.82 6.07
C GLN A 335 2.70 -25.60 6.37
N ALA A 336 4.01 -25.74 6.26
CA ALA A 336 4.91 -24.58 6.35
C ALA A 336 4.81 -23.72 5.09
N SER A 337 4.99 -22.40 5.21
CA SER A 337 5.18 -21.53 4.04
C SER A 337 6.38 -22.01 3.21
N ILE A 338 6.27 -21.87 1.89
CA ILE A 338 7.36 -22.24 0.96
C ILE A 338 8.20 -20.99 0.71
N ALA A 339 9.50 -21.07 0.98
CA ALA A 339 10.42 -19.99 0.68
C ALA A 339 10.49 -19.75 -0.83
N ARG A 340 10.47 -18.48 -1.23
CA ARG A 340 10.53 -18.03 -2.63
C ARG A 340 11.60 -16.97 -2.77
N THR A 341 12.27 -16.97 -3.93
CA THR A 341 13.24 -15.94 -4.26
C THR A 341 12.55 -14.83 -5.02
N LEU A 342 12.53 -13.63 -4.45
CA LEU A 342 12.07 -12.39 -5.08
C LEU A 342 13.29 -11.59 -5.54
N GLN A 343 13.35 -11.24 -6.82
CA GLN A 343 14.36 -10.33 -7.35
C GLN A 343 13.77 -8.93 -7.51
N VAL A 344 14.45 -7.98 -6.90
CA VAL A 344 14.14 -6.56 -6.95
C VAL A 344 15.24 -5.85 -7.72
N THR A 345 14.89 -5.22 -8.85
CA THR A 345 15.83 -4.39 -9.61
C THR A 345 15.68 -2.94 -9.17
N VAL A 346 16.76 -2.35 -8.69
CA VAL A 346 16.87 -0.96 -8.24
C VAL A 346 17.71 -0.19 -9.26
N LYS A 347 17.21 0.96 -9.71
CA LYS A 347 17.97 1.95 -10.50
C LYS A 347 19.17 2.39 -9.68
N GLY A 348 20.36 2.48 -10.29
CA GLY A 348 21.58 2.72 -9.54
C GLY A 348 22.55 1.53 -9.49
N LEU A 349 23.84 1.84 -9.38
CA LEU A 349 24.88 0.90 -8.98
C LEU A 349 25.02 0.89 -7.45
N TRP A 350 24.65 -0.23 -6.84
CA TRP A 350 24.60 -0.39 -5.39
C TRP A 350 25.40 -1.60 -4.95
N GLU A 351 25.93 -1.52 -3.73
CA GLU A 351 26.42 -2.66 -2.96
C GLU A 351 25.64 -2.77 -1.64
N LEU A 352 25.68 -3.95 -1.01
CA LEU A 352 25.12 -4.11 0.34
C LEU A 352 26.13 -3.54 1.35
N ASP A 353 25.64 -2.78 2.34
CA ASP A 353 26.50 -2.25 3.40
C ASP A 353 27.18 -3.34 4.26
N ARG A 354 26.62 -4.56 4.25
CA ARG A 354 27.11 -5.74 4.96
C ARG A 354 26.52 -7.02 4.36
N ALA A 355 26.96 -8.17 4.87
CA ALA A 355 26.32 -9.45 4.55
C ALA A 355 24.94 -9.57 5.23
N TYR A 356 23.95 -10.04 4.47
CA TYR A 356 22.59 -10.33 4.95
C TYR A 356 22.27 -11.81 4.80
N GLN A 357 21.54 -12.38 5.76
CA GLN A 357 21.18 -13.80 5.74
C GLN A 357 20.16 -14.14 4.64
N HIS A 358 19.23 -13.23 4.37
CA HIS A 358 18.07 -13.46 3.49
C HIS A 358 18.06 -12.55 2.26
N ALA A 359 19.19 -11.88 1.96
CA ALA A 359 19.31 -11.03 0.79
C ALA A 359 20.74 -11.07 0.24
N ARG A 360 20.89 -10.98 -1.08
CA ARG A 360 22.18 -10.86 -1.77
C ARG A 360 22.02 -10.11 -3.08
N ILE A 361 23.08 -9.46 -3.54
CA ILE A 361 23.15 -8.93 -4.91
C ILE A 361 23.42 -10.10 -5.86
N VAL A 362 22.70 -10.14 -6.98
CA VAL A 362 22.86 -11.19 -8.02
C VAL A 362 23.28 -10.63 -9.37
N ASP A 363 23.11 -9.33 -9.60
CA ASP A 363 23.53 -8.63 -10.81
C ASP A 363 23.72 -7.14 -10.52
N VAL A 364 24.72 -6.51 -11.16
CA VAL A 364 25.01 -5.07 -11.09
C VAL A 364 25.49 -4.62 -12.46
N GLY A 365 24.82 -3.64 -13.06
CA GLY A 365 25.26 -3.09 -14.34
C GLY A 365 24.41 -1.92 -14.79
N VAL A 366 24.46 -1.63 -16.09
CA VAL A 366 23.74 -0.52 -16.74
C VAL A 366 22.22 -0.58 -16.50
N GLY A 367 21.66 -1.78 -16.32
CA GLY A 367 20.24 -1.97 -16.00
C GLY A 367 19.87 -1.75 -14.52
N GLY A 368 20.83 -1.32 -13.68
CA GLY A 368 20.69 -1.18 -12.24
C GLY A 368 21.25 -2.38 -11.45
N THR A 369 20.91 -2.42 -10.16
CA THR A 369 21.32 -3.47 -9.22
C THR A 369 20.16 -4.41 -8.93
N VAL A 370 20.39 -5.72 -9.07
CA VAL A 370 19.40 -6.75 -8.75
C VAL A 370 19.71 -7.36 -7.39
N VAL A 371 18.81 -7.13 -6.44
CA VAL A 371 18.85 -7.71 -5.09
C VAL A 371 17.88 -8.88 -5.04
N ALA A 372 18.38 -10.08 -4.76
CA ALA A 372 17.58 -11.27 -4.54
C ALA A 372 17.30 -11.46 -3.04
N PHE A 373 16.02 -11.48 -2.69
CA PHE A 373 15.49 -11.72 -1.35
C PHE A 373 14.95 -13.15 -1.24
N THR A 374 15.27 -13.83 -0.14
CA THR A 374 14.63 -15.11 0.22
C THR A 374 13.42 -14.81 1.11
N CYS A 375 12.24 -14.78 0.52
CA CYS A 375 10.98 -14.45 1.20
C CYS A 375 10.28 -15.73 1.70
N GLN A 376 9.78 -15.70 2.93
CA GLN A 376 9.00 -16.78 3.54
C GLN A 376 8.05 -16.21 4.61
N ASP A 377 6.92 -16.86 4.83
CA ASP A 377 5.89 -16.49 5.84
C ASP A 377 5.25 -15.10 5.64
N GLY A 378 5.47 -14.45 4.50
CA GLY A 378 5.07 -13.05 4.30
C GLY A 378 5.88 -12.04 5.10
N LYS A 379 7.06 -12.42 5.61
CA LYS A 379 7.95 -11.53 6.37
C LYS A 379 8.68 -10.56 5.45
N ALA A 380 8.83 -9.33 5.93
CA ALA A 380 9.71 -8.34 5.32
C ALA A 380 11.18 -8.71 5.54
N VAL A 381 11.99 -8.57 4.50
CA VAL A 381 13.44 -8.62 4.57
C VAL A 381 13.97 -7.24 4.19
N GLU A 382 14.81 -6.67 5.05
CA GLU A 382 15.36 -5.32 4.89
C GLU A 382 16.87 -5.37 4.66
N VAL A 383 17.35 -4.51 3.77
CA VAL A 383 18.76 -4.25 3.51
C VAL A 383 19.03 -2.75 3.42
N LYS A 384 20.28 -2.38 3.67
CA LYS A 384 20.82 -1.08 3.30
C LYS A 384 21.75 -1.24 2.10
N LEU A 385 21.47 -0.45 1.08
CA LEU A 385 22.28 -0.29 -0.10
C LEU A 385 23.13 0.97 0.04
N VAL A 386 24.41 0.87 -0.27
CA VAL A 386 25.31 2.02 -0.38
C VAL A 386 25.79 2.12 -1.83
N GLN A 387 26.15 3.32 -2.28
CA GLN A 387 26.68 3.47 -3.63
C GLN A 387 27.91 2.59 -3.77
N ALA A 388 27.98 1.81 -4.84
CA ALA A 388 29.18 1.04 -5.12
C ALA A 388 30.35 2.00 -5.36
N VAL A 389 31.30 2.07 -4.42
CA VAL A 389 32.48 2.93 -4.52
C VAL A 389 33.59 2.17 -5.26
N GLU A 390 34.07 2.76 -6.36
CA GLU A 390 35.36 2.57 -7.04
C GLU A 390 36.14 1.29 -6.67
N GLY A 391 35.86 0.16 -7.32
CA GLY A 391 36.64 -1.06 -7.13
C GLY A 391 36.34 -2.17 -8.12
N ASP A 392 35.05 -2.48 -8.30
CA ASP A 392 34.59 -3.66 -9.06
C ASP A 392 33.59 -3.33 -10.19
N ALA A 393 33.50 -2.03 -10.51
CA ALA A 393 33.00 -1.58 -11.78
C ALA A 393 33.79 -2.28 -12.89
N ASP A 394 33.21 -3.27 -13.58
CA ASP A 394 33.84 -3.86 -14.76
C ASP A 394 34.24 -2.72 -15.71
N ALA A 395 35.53 -2.36 -15.73
CA ALA A 395 36.02 -1.17 -16.42
C ALA A 395 35.71 -1.23 -17.92
N SER A 396 35.45 -2.43 -18.45
CA SER A 396 34.95 -2.63 -19.81
C SER A 396 33.67 -1.87 -20.12
N ARG A 397 32.83 -1.55 -19.12
CA ARG A 397 31.58 -0.80 -19.35
C ARG A 397 31.77 0.69 -19.59
N LEU A 398 32.98 1.22 -19.33
CA LEU A 398 33.35 2.61 -19.55
C LEU A 398 34.07 2.83 -20.90
N ASP A 399 34.38 1.73 -21.59
CA ASP A 399 34.94 1.68 -22.94
C ASP A 399 33.78 1.64 -23.96
N PHE A 400 33.21 2.81 -24.23
CA PHE A 400 32.06 3.02 -25.10
C PHE A 400 32.39 2.84 -26.58
N ASP A 401 33.66 2.90 -26.97
CA ASP A 401 34.10 2.64 -28.34
C ASP A 401 34.72 1.25 -28.57
N ALA A 402 34.87 0.48 -27.50
CA ALA A 402 35.37 -0.89 -27.46
C ALA A 402 36.80 -1.02 -27.99
N ASP A 403 37.65 -0.01 -27.79
CA ASP A 403 39.05 -0.01 -28.21
C ASP A 403 40.02 -0.60 -27.15
N GLY A 404 39.49 -0.95 -25.98
CA GLY A 404 40.22 -1.52 -24.85
C GLY A 404 40.88 -0.48 -23.94
N PHE A 405 40.65 0.82 -24.15
CA PHE A 405 41.23 1.91 -23.36
C PHE A 405 40.20 3.02 -23.09
N ILE A 406 39.91 3.26 -21.82
CA ILE A 406 38.94 4.30 -21.42
C ILE A 406 39.61 5.66 -21.59
N GLY A 407 39.32 6.34 -22.70
CA GLY A 407 40.05 7.52 -23.14
C GLY A 407 39.17 8.65 -23.66
N PHE A 408 39.78 9.52 -24.45
CA PHE A 408 39.10 10.69 -25.00
C PHE A 408 38.01 10.29 -26.02
N GLY A 409 38.15 9.14 -26.68
CA GLY A 409 37.13 8.58 -27.57
C GLY A 409 35.82 8.32 -26.82
N ASP A 410 35.90 7.66 -25.68
CA ASP A 410 34.78 7.41 -24.78
C ASP A 410 34.18 8.69 -24.23
N PHE A 411 35.04 9.64 -23.83
CA PHE A 411 34.58 10.93 -23.31
C PHE A 411 33.72 11.68 -24.32
N LEU A 412 34.10 11.69 -25.60
CA LEU A 412 33.33 12.35 -26.65
C LEU A 412 31.95 11.70 -26.84
N ARG A 413 31.86 10.38 -26.71
CA ARG A 413 30.59 9.64 -26.77
C ARG A 413 29.71 9.96 -25.57
N PHE A 414 30.29 9.93 -24.37
CA PHE A 414 29.63 10.32 -23.13
C PHE A 414 29.11 11.76 -23.18
N ALA A 415 29.94 12.72 -23.60
CA ALA A 415 29.57 14.12 -23.72
C ALA A 415 28.43 14.35 -24.72
N GLY A 416 28.30 13.48 -25.73
CA GLY A 416 27.18 13.50 -26.68
C GLY A 416 25.83 13.13 -26.07
N GLN A 417 25.83 12.45 -24.93
CA GLN A 417 24.64 11.99 -24.22
C GLN A 417 24.38 12.76 -22.92
N PHE A 418 25.35 13.56 -22.48
CA PHE A 418 25.25 14.34 -21.25
C PHE A 418 24.05 15.30 -21.24
N GLY A 419 23.22 15.19 -20.20
CA GLY A 419 21.98 15.96 -20.03
C GLY A 419 20.73 15.29 -20.60
N LEU A 420 20.84 14.09 -21.18
CA LEU A 420 19.69 13.30 -21.63
C LEU A 420 19.14 12.41 -20.49
N SER A 421 17.86 12.08 -20.59
CA SER A 421 17.12 11.23 -19.64
C SER A 421 16.28 10.18 -20.35
N ASP A 422 15.86 9.13 -19.63
CA ASP A 422 15.05 8.01 -20.12
C ASP A 422 13.71 8.38 -20.78
N SER A 423 13.29 9.65 -20.63
CA SER A 423 12.12 10.22 -21.28
C SER A 423 12.36 10.73 -22.72
N GLN A 424 13.61 10.84 -23.16
CA GLN A 424 14.00 11.46 -24.44
C GLN A 424 14.36 10.40 -25.49
N VAL A 425 13.97 10.63 -26.75
CA VAL A 425 14.10 9.62 -27.84
C VAL A 425 15.56 9.29 -28.20
N ASP A 426 16.48 10.22 -27.95
CA ASP A 426 17.90 10.10 -28.27
C ASP A 426 18.74 9.61 -27.06
N PHE A 427 18.08 9.31 -25.93
CA PHE A 427 18.73 8.76 -24.75
C PHE A 427 19.23 7.35 -25.02
N ASP A 428 20.53 7.16 -24.85
CA ASP A 428 21.18 5.87 -24.87
C ASP A 428 21.53 5.46 -23.43
N PRO A 429 20.87 4.41 -22.89
CA PRO A 429 21.07 3.98 -21.50
C PRO A 429 22.50 3.50 -21.23
N THR A 430 23.32 3.21 -22.25
CA THR A 430 24.72 2.81 -22.04
C THR A 430 25.57 3.90 -21.39
N PHE A 431 25.15 5.16 -21.50
CA PHE A 431 25.85 6.32 -20.91
C PHE A 431 25.29 6.76 -19.56
N ASP A 432 24.16 6.18 -19.13
CA ASP A 432 23.64 6.26 -17.76
C ASP A 432 24.39 5.21 -16.93
N ILE A 433 25.67 5.52 -16.68
CA ILE A 433 26.64 4.62 -16.08
C ILE A 433 26.22 4.28 -14.65
N ASP A 434 25.66 5.24 -13.92
CA ASP A 434 25.15 4.98 -12.58
C ASP A 434 23.74 4.36 -12.60
N GLY A 435 23.01 4.42 -13.73
CA GLY A 435 21.72 3.77 -13.92
C GLY A 435 20.56 4.49 -13.23
N ASN A 436 20.66 5.81 -13.00
CA ASN A 436 19.66 6.61 -12.32
C ASN A 436 18.50 7.08 -13.23
N GLY A 437 18.56 6.81 -14.53
CA GLY A 437 17.62 7.25 -15.56
C GLY A 437 18.00 8.55 -16.27
N SER A 438 19.20 9.10 -16.02
CA SER A 438 19.70 10.31 -16.66
C SER A 438 21.22 10.32 -16.74
N VAL A 439 21.77 10.79 -17.87
CA VAL A 439 23.21 10.97 -18.05
C VAL A 439 23.60 12.32 -17.47
N GLY A 440 24.11 12.32 -16.23
CA GLY A 440 24.37 13.51 -15.45
C GLY A 440 25.78 13.59 -14.88
N PHE A 441 25.94 14.49 -13.91
CA PHE A 441 27.23 14.72 -13.26
C PHE A 441 27.70 13.49 -12.46
N THR A 442 26.78 12.73 -11.90
CA THR A 442 27.11 11.49 -11.18
C THR A 442 27.68 10.43 -12.13
N ASP A 443 27.12 10.26 -13.32
CA ASP A 443 27.71 9.41 -14.37
C ASP A 443 29.09 9.91 -14.78
N PHE A 444 29.26 11.23 -14.92
CA PHE A 444 30.56 11.80 -15.24
C PHE A 444 31.62 11.47 -14.19
N LEU A 445 31.25 11.45 -12.89
CA LEU A 445 32.17 11.01 -11.84
C LEU A 445 32.54 9.54 -12.00
N VAL A 446 31.59 8.68 -12.37
CA VAL A 446 31.89 7.25 -12.64
C VAL A 446 32.79 7.11 -13.86
N PHE A 447 32.51 7.82 -14.95
CA PHE A 447 33.37 7.86 -16.14
C PHE A 447 34.79 8.33 -15.81
N ALA A 448 34.91 9.44 -15.08
CA ALA A 448 36.19 10.04 -14.71
C ALA A 448 37.05 9.10 -13.84
N SER A 449 36.42 8.25 -13.01
CA SER A 449 37.14 7.23 -12.21
C SER A 449 37.81 6.15 -13.07
N GLY A 450 37.30 5.90 -14.28
CA GLY A 450 37.84 4.95 -15.26
C GLY A 450 38.84 5.58 -16.24
N PHE A 451 38.82 6.90 -16.38
CA PHE A 451 39.57 7.60 -17.42
C PHE A 451 41.08 7.35 -17.33
N GLY A 452 41.66 6.91 -18.44
CA GLY A 452 43.07 6.55 -18.56
C GLY A 452 43.42 5.11 -18.20
N LYS A 453 42.43 4.24 -17.92
CA LYS A 453 42.66 2.82 -17.59
C LYS A 453 42.47 1.91 -18.82
N GLN A 454 43.18 0.78 -18.82
CA GLN A 454 43.04 -0.29 -19.81
C GLN A 454 42.00 -1.32 -19.34
N VAL A 455 41.16 -1.81 -20.25
CA VAL A 455 40.13 -2.80 -19.92
C VAL A 455 40.79 -4.15 -19.59
N GLY A 456 40.62 -4.63 -18.35
CA GLY A 456 41.08 -5.96 -17.91
C GLY A 456 42.31 -6.00 -16.99
N GLU A 457 42.88 -4.87 -16.55
CA GLU A 457 43.88 -4.86 -15.47
C GLU A 457 43.20 -4.87 -14.09
N SER A 458 43.40 -5.93 -13.31
CA SER A 458 43.00 -6.00 -11.90
C SER A 458 43.83 -5.03 -11.06
N MET A 459 43.18 -4.30 -10.14
CA MET A 459 43.82 -3.38 -9.18
C MET A 459 44.60 -4.11 -8.07
N ASP A 460 45.65 -4.85 -8.45
CA ASP A 460 46.61 -5.47 -7.52
C ASP A 460 48.05 -5.25 -8.03
N SER A 461 48.47 -4.00 -8.16
CA SER A 461 49.88 -3.65 -8.12
C SER A 461 50.10 -2.16 -7.85
N ALA A 462 50.17 -1.82 -6.56
CA ALA A 462 50.91 -0.65 -6.07
C ALA A 462 51.56 -1.01 -4.72
#